data_AF-A0A1V3PSX0-F1
#
_entry.id   AF-A0A1V3PSX0-F1
#
_cell.length_a   1.000
_cell.length_b   1.000
_cell.length_c   1.000
_cell.angle_alpha   90.00
_cell.angle_beta   90.00
_cell.angle_gamma   90.00
#
_symmetry.space_group_name_H-M   'P 1'
#
loop_
_entity.id
_entity.type
_entity.pdbx_description
1 polymer ?
#
loop_
_entity_poly.entity_id
_entity_poly.type
_entity_poly.pdbx_seq_one_letter_code
_entity_poly.pdbx_strand_id
1 'polypeptide(L)'
;MSTQPSKIQPPPETLAVPLRFASHNFAAHCYNTIGCQVIYNGRYQQEDGADQVAPPPPSPKYRKELWDSVEIDIHNFPPPAEVRWKSLDGVQHEAKVDMAAIFKDKLIWHKVPKSDMADFFSGPVAGDPSIFLEVNDHTINVYTKMFIPTRTEQIPGNKDSNFRNDLFLVWTHAY
;
A
#
# COMPACT_ATOMS: atom_id res chain seq x y z
N MET A 1 -3.42 26.53 -2.24
CA MET A 1 -3.70 26.03 -3.60
C MET A 1 -3.71 24.52 -3.50
N SER A 2 -4.85 23.85 -3.74
CA SER A 2 -4.94 22.40 -3.59
C SER A 2 -4.28 21.75 -4.81
N THR A 3 -3.08 21.22 -4.65
CA THR A 3 -2.41 20.39 -5.67
C THR A 3 -3.20 19.11 -5.82
N GLN A 4 -3.86 18.91 -6.97
CA GLN A 4 -4.49 17.64 -7.29
C GLN A 4 -3.45 16.52 -7.15
N PRO A 5 -3.79 15.39 -6.51
CA PRO A 5 -2.88 14.25 -6.42
C PRO A 5 -2.48 13.82 -7.84
N SER A 6 -1.18 13.64 -8.05
CA SER A 6 -0.63 13.20 -9.34
C SER A 6 -1.20 11.82 -9.68
N LYS A 7 -1.72 11.67 -10.91
CA LYS A 7 -2.35 10.41 -11.35
C LYS A 7 -1.28 9.38 -11.67
N ILE A 8 -0.83 8.64 -10.66
CA ILE A 8 0.16 7.57 -10.84
C ILE A 8 -0.46 6.48 -11.71
N GLN A 9 0.26 6.08 -12.76
CA GLN A 9 -0.19 5.04 -13.69
C GLN A 9 0.33 3.67 -13.26
N PRO A 10 -0.46 2.60 -13.46
CA PRO A 10 0.02 1.23 -13.26
C PRO A 10 1.17 0.90 -14.22
N PRO A 11 2.05 -0.04 -13.86
CA PRO A 11 3.07 -0.55 -14.78
C PRO A 11 2.45 -1.10 -16.08
N PRO A 12 3.14 -0.98 -17.23
CA PRO A 12 2.65 -1.55 -18.50
C PRO A 12 2.34 -3.05 -18.42
N GLU A 13 3.13 -3.81 -17.66
CA GLU A 13 2.94 -5.26 -17.47
C GLU A 13 1.62 -5.57 -16.76
N THR A 14 1.22 -4.72 -15.81
CA THR A 14 -0.09 -4.81 -15.14
C THR A 14 -1.23 -4.65 -16.13
N LEU A 15 -1.09 -3.75 -17.11
CA LEU A 15 -2.12 -3.55 -18.12
C LEU A 15 -2.14 -4.67 -19.18
N ALA A 16 -0.97 -5.22 -19.50
CA ALA A 16 -0.85 -6.34 -20.43
C ALA A 16 -1.42 -7.65 -19.87
N VAL A 17 -1.37 -7.83 -18.55
CA VAL A 17 -1.97 -8.98 -17.85
C VAL A 17 -2.75 -8.48 -16.62
N PRO A 18 -4.01 -8.02 -16.80
CA PRO A 18 -4.76 -7.42 -15.71
C PRO A 18 -5.21 -8.48 -14.70
N LEU A 19 -4.64 -8.43 -13.50
CA LEU A 19 -5.05 -9.23 -12.35
C LEU A 19 -5.93 -8.41 -11.42
N ARG A 20 -6.98 -9.02 -10.91
CA ARG A 20 -7.92 -8.36 -10.00
C ARG A 20 -8.02 -9.07 -8.66
N PHE A 21 -8.38 -8.30 -7.64
CA PHE A 21 -8.60 -8.79 -6.28
C PHE A 21 -10.04 -8.58 -5.83
N ALA A 22 -10.50 -9.41 -4.90
CA ALA A 22 -11.83 -9.30 -4.30
C ALA A 22 -11.78 -8.78 -2.86
N SER A 23 -10.72 -9.13 -2.14
CA SER A 23 -10.35 -8.63 -0.81
C SER A 23 -8.90 -8.14 -0.81
N HIS A 24 -8.54 -7.39 0.24
CA HIS A 24 -7.19 -6.88 0.44
C HIS A 24 -6.79 -6.96 1.91
N ASN A 25 -5.49 -6.91 2.15
CA ASN A 25 -4.94 -6.74 3.48
C ASN A 25 -4.61 -5.27 3.71
N PHE A 26 -4.57 -4.80 4.95
CA PHE A 26 -4.29 -3.41 5.27
C PHE A 26 -3.35 -3.24 6.46
N ALA A 27 -2.51 -2.22 6.39
CA ALA A 27 -1.80 -1.67 7.54
C ALA A 27 -1.58 -0.17 7.34
N ALA A 28 -1.41 0.54 8.45
CA ALA A 28 -1.00 1.93 8.46
C ALA A 28 0.32 2.09 9.19
N HIS A 29 1.12 3.07 8.75
CA HIS A 29 2.39 3.41 9.39
C HIS A 29 2.51 4.93 9.47
N CYS A 30 2.97 5.43 10.61
CA CYS A 30 3.24 6.86 10.79
C CYS A 30 4.72 7.10 11.05
N TYR A 31 5.25 8.12 10.39
CA TYR A 31 6.64 8.57 10.53
C TYR A 31 6.68 10.08 10.56
N ASN A 32 7.67 10.66 11.25
CA ASN A 32 7.81 12.11 11.34
C ASN A 32 6.48 12.80 11.72
N THR A 33 5.80 12.30 12.75
CA THR A 33 4.53 12.88 13.26
C THR A 33 4.59 13.05 14.77
N ILE A 34 3.72 13.90 15.31
CA ILE A 34 3.45 14.02 16.75
C ILE A 34 2.00 13.59 17.00
N GLY A 35 1.83 12.39 17.53
CA GLY A 35 0.55 11.69 17.53
C GLY A 35 0.12 11.30 16.11
N CYS A 36 -0.51 10.13 16.00
CA CYS A 36 -1.02 9.61 14.75
C CYS A 36 -2.08 8.55 15.02
N GLN A 37 -3.27 8.77 14.50
CA GLN A 37 -4.35 7.80 14.54
C GLN A 37 -4.82 7.52 13.14
N VAL A 38 -4.87 6.24 12.79
CA VAL A 38 -5.43 5.76 11.52
C VAL A 38 -6.48 4.71 11.84
N ILE A 39 -7.71 4.98 11.42
CA ILE A 39 -8.84 4.04 11.55
C ILE A 39 -9.24 3.59 10.15
N TYR A 40 -9.32 2.28 9.96
CA TYR A 40 -9.88 1.69 8.74
C TYR A 40 -10.63 0.42 9.09
N ASN A 41 -11.71 0.15 8.36
CA ASN A 41 -12.62 -0.96 8.67
C ASN A 41 -13.16 -0.96 10.13
N GLY A 42 -13.31 0.23 10.72
CA GLY A 42 -13.73 0.40 12.12
C GLY A 42 -12.69 -0.02 13.17
N ARG A 43 -11.43 -0.23 12.77
CA ARG A 43 -10.32 -0.64 13.66
C ARG A 43 -9.18 0.36 13.61
N TYR A 44 -8.51 0.56 14.74
CA TYR A 44 -7.23 1.25 14.76
C TYR A 44 -6.17 0.42 14.05
N GLN A 45 -5.57 1.03 13.03
CA GLN A 45 -4.40 0.55 12.31
C GLN A 45 -3.12 1.19 12.87
N GLN A 46 -3.25 2.40 13.42
CA GLN A 46 -2.26 3.08 14.24
C GLN A 46 -3.00 3.88 15.34
N GLU A 47 -2.47 3.89 16.56
CA GLU A 47 -3.03 4.60 17.72
C GLU A 47 -1.91 5.20 18.59
N ASP A 48 -1.08 6.07 18.01
CA ASP A 48 -0.06 6.78 18.76
C ASP A 48 -0.70 7.84 19.69
N GLY A 49 -0.15 7.99 20.89
CA GLY A 49 -0.61 9.01 21.84
C GLY A 49 -0.42 10.43 21.28
N ALA A 50 -1.25 11.39 21.73
CA ALA A 50 -1.31 12.74 21.15
C ALA A 50 0.02 13.53 21.14
N ASP A 51 0.92 13.21 22.07
CA ASP A 51 2.25 13.83 22.20
C ASP A 51 3.39 12.85 21.86
N GLN A 52 3.08 11.64 21.40
CA GLN A 52 4.07 10.64 21.01
C GLN A 52 4.69 11.02 19.68
N VAL A 53 6.01 11.15 19.64
CA VAL A 53 6.73 11.47 18.40
C VAL A 53 7.07 10.17 17.66
N ALA A 54 6.52 10.00 16.46
CA ALA A 54 6.86 8.89 15.58
C ALA A 54 8.23 9.15 14.93
N PRO A 55 9.14 8.15 14.92
CA PRO A 55 10.49 8.32 14.39
C PRO A 55 10.47 8.57 12.86
N PRO A 56 11.58 9.05 12.29
CA PRO A 56 11.75 9.02 10.84
C PRO A 56 11.75 7.58 10.32
N PRO A 57 11.49 7.36 9.02
CA PRO A 57 11.67 6.05 8.41
C PRO A 57 13.07 5.46 8.69
N PRO A 58 13.17 4.20 9.13
CA PRO A 58 14.42 3.66 9.68
C PRO A 58 15.51 3.40 8.63
N SER A 59 15.14 3.31 7.35
CA SER A 59 16.07 3.20 6.23
C SER A 59 15.40 3.67 4.94
N PRO A 60 16.12 3.83 3.82
CA PRO A 60 15.47 4.07 2.52
C PRO A 60 14.66 2.87 2.00
N LYS A 61 14.91 1.65 2.53
CA LYS A 61 14.29 0.38 2.09
C LYS A 61 13.25 -0.16 3.06
N TYR A 62 13.00 0.53 4.18
CA TYR A 62 12.11 0.11 5.26
C TYR A 62 10.76 -0.43 4.79
N ARG A 63 10.17 0.18 3.75
CA ARG A 63 8.87 -0.23 3.21
C ARG A 63 8.87 -1.64 2.62
N LYS A 64 10.03 -2.11 2.13
CA LYS A 64 10.20 -3.47 1.62
C LYS A 64 10.53 -4.47 2.73
N GLU A 65 11.14 -3.99 3.82
CA GLU A 65 11.74 -4.83 4.86
C GLU A 65 10.83 -4.99 6.09
N LEU A 66 9.92 -4.05 6.35
CA LEU A 66 9.19 -3.95 7.62
C LEU A 66 7.67 -3.92 7.51
N TRP A 67 7.13 -3.84 6.29
CA TRP A 67 5.68 -3.69 6.09
C TRP A 67 5.04 -5.03 5.82
N ASP A 68 4.37 -5.58 6.83
CA ASP A 68 3.36 -6.62 6.64
C ASP A 68 2.01 -6.10 7.11
N SER A 69 0.94 -6.59 6.48
CA SER A 69 -0.41 -6.18 6.83
C SER A 69 -0.83 -6.77 8.17
N VAL A 70 -1.50 -5.96 8.99
CA VAL A 70 -1.96 -6.37 10.32
C VAL A 70 -3.39 -6.90 10.25
N GLU A 71 -4.20 -6.34 9.36
CA GLU A 71 -5.54 -6.83 9.06
C GLU A 71 -5.55 -7.53 7.71
N ILE A 72 -6.15 -8.73 7.67
CA ILE A 72 -6.17 -9.60 6.50
C ILE A 72 -7.60 -9.83 6.00
N ASP A 73 -7.73 -10.10 4.70
CA ASP A 73 -8.97 -10.53 4.04
C ASP A 73 -10.15 -9.54 4.18
N ILE A 74 -9.87 -8.25 4.10
CA ILE A 74 -10.91 -7.21 4.09
C ILE A 74 -11.64 -7.27 2.75
N HIS A 75 -12.91 -7.66 2.76
CA HIS A 75 -13.72 -7.78 1.55
C HIS A 75 -14.18 -6.42 1.01
N ASN A 76 -14.12 -6.24 -0.31
CA ASN A 76 -14.46 -4.99 -0.99
C ASN A 76 -13.70 -3.78 -0.39
N PHE A 77 -14.37 -2.64 -0.21
CA PHE A 77 -13.79 -1.47 0.45
C PHE A 77 -14.77 -0.99 1.53
N PRO A 78 -14.35 -0.98 2.80
CA PRO A 78 -15.02 -0.25 3.86
C PRO A 78 -15.08 1.26 3.56
N PRO A 79 -15.74 2.05 4.43
CA PRO A 79 -15.63 3.50 4.38
C PRO A 79 -14.17 3.99 4.37
N PRO A 80 -13.91 5.21 3.88
CA PRO A 80 -12.56 5.78 3.81
C PRO A 80 -11.78 5.66 5.12
N ALA A 81 -10.47 5.44 5.01
CA ALA A 81 -9.60 5.48 6.18
C ALA A 81 -9.60 6.89 6.78
N GLU A 82 -9.82 6.99 8.09
CA GLU A 82 -9.80 8.24 8.83
C GLU A 82 -8.41 8.43 9.44
N VAL A 83 -7.78 9.57 9.14
CA VAL A 83 -6.39 9.86 9.54
C VAL A 83 -6.37 11.17 10.31
N ARG A 84 -5.79 11.15 11.51
CA ARG A 84 -5.54 12.35 12.34
C ARG A 84 -4.09 12.32 12.79
N TRP A 85 -3.37 13.42 12.59
CA TRP A 85 -1.97 13.51 13.00
C TRP A 85 -1.54 14.96 13.15
N LYS A 86 -0.40 15.19 13.79
CA LYS A 86 0.29 16.48 13.78
C LYS A 86 1.61 16.32 13.03
N SER A 87 1.92 17.22 12.10
CA SER A 87 3.24 17.29 11.45
C SER A 87 4.30 17.75 12.46
N LEU A 88 5.59 17.59 12.11
CA LEU A 88 6.69 17.95 13.03
C LEU A 88 6.76 19.45 13.31
N ASP A 89 6.21 20.28 12.43
CA ASP A 89 6.07 21.73 12.63
C ASP A 89 4.93 22.11 13.59
N GLY A 90 4.17 21.13 14.08
CA GLY A 90 3.11 21.30 15.06
C GLY A 90 1.72 21.54 14.46
N VAL A 91 1.57 21.55 13.13
CA VAL A 91 0.27 21.72 12.47
C VAL A 91 -0.58 20.46 12.61
N GLN A 92 -1.86 20.64 12.98
CA GLN A 92 -2.84 19.56 13.10
C GLN A 92 -3.50 19.27 11.76
N HIS A 93 -3.61 17.99 11.42
CA HIS A 93 -4.19 17.51 10.17
C HIS A 93 -5.28 16.47 10.41
N GLU A 94 -6.29 16.48 9.54
CA GLU A 94 -7.30 15.44 9.43
C GLU A 94 -7.56 15.14 7.96
N ALA A 95 -7.64 13.85 7.60
CA ALA A 95 -7.90 13.41 6.25
C ALA A 95 -8.80 12.17 6.21
N LYS A 96 -9.53 12.03 5.09
CA LYS A 96 -10.23 10.81 4.71
C LYS A 96 -9.63 10.26 3.41
N VAL A 97 -9.11 9.05 3.44
CA VAL A 97 -8.45 8.42 2.29
C VAL A 97 -9.31 7.27 1.77
N ASP A 98 -9.91 7.48 0.60
CA ASP A 98 -10.85 6.53 -0.01
C ASP A 98 -10.12 5.47 -0.85
N MET A 99 -9.93 4.28 -0.28
CA MET A 99 -9.34 3.13 -0.97
C MET A 99 -10.20 2.65 -2.14
N ALA A 100 -11.53 2.79 -2.07
CA ALA A 100 -12.41 2.43 -3.17
C ALA A 100 -12.20 3.33 -4.38
N ALA A 101 -11.91 4.62 -4.16
CA ALA A 101 -11.58 5.55 -5.23
C ALA A 101 -10.18 5.28 -5.82
N ILE A 102 -9.17 5.03 -4.97
CA ILE A 102 -7.79 4.75 -5.41
C ILE A 102 -7.74 3.44 -6.21
N PHE A 103 -8.41 2.40 -5.73
CA PHE A 103 -8.43 1.06 -6.32
C PHE A 103 -9.77 0.73 -7.00
N LYS A 104 -10.39 1.71 -7.66
CA LYS A 104 -11.72 1.55 -8.30
C LYS A 104 -11.82 0.34 -9.23
N ASP A 105 -10.72 0.01 -9.91
CA ASP A 105 -10.63 -1.09 -10.86
C ASP A 105 -10.20 -2.40 -10.19
N LYS A 106 -9.92 -2.39 -8.88
CA LYS A 106 -9.41 -3.55 -8.11
C LYS A 106 -8.20 -4.21 -8.79
N LEU A 107 -7.33 -3.41 -9.39
CA LEU A 107 -6.20 -3.88 -10.19
C LEU A 107 -4.98 -4.14 -9.28
N ILE A 108 -4.40 -5.34 -9.39
CA ILE A 108 -3.15 -5.69 -8.70
C ILE A 108 -1.98 -5.19 -9.52
N TRP A 109 -1.17 -4.27 -8.98
CA TRP A 109 0.00 -3.75 -9.69
C TRP A 109 1.17 -4.74 -9.59
N HIS A 110 1.79 -5.03 -10.73
CA HIS A 110 2.97 -5.88 -10.86
C HIS A 110 3.82 -5.53 -12.10
N LYS A 111 5.07 -6.00 -12.10
CA LYS A 111 6.02 -5.87 -13.21
C LYS A 111 6.40 -7.21 -13.86
N VAL A 112 5.70 -8.29 -13.54
CA VAL A 112 5.98 -9.61 -14.13
C VAL A 112 5.46 -9.67 -15.57
N PRO A 113 6.31 -9.92 -16.57
CA PRO A 113 5.86 -10.08 -17.95
C PRO A 113 5.10 -11.41 -18.13
N LYS A 114 4.11 -11.42 -19.03
CA LYS A 114 3.26 -12.60 -19.28
C LYS A 114 4.04 -13.90 -19.54
N SER A 115 5.18 -13.81 -20.24
CA SER A 115 6.02 -14.97 -20.57
C SER A 115 6.65 -15.64 -19.35
N ASP A 116 6.87 -14.87 -18.28
CA ASP A 116 7.52 -15.31 -17.04
C ASP A 116 6.52 -15.50 -15.90
N MET A 117 5.24 -15.17 -16.10
CA MET A 117 4.17 -15.46 -15.16
C MET A 117 3.97 -16.98 -15.01
N ALA A 118 4.05 -17.51 -13.78
CA ALA A 118 3.69 -18.93 -13.53
C ALA A 118 2.20 -19.19 -13.81
N ASP A 119 1.72 -20.42 -13.84
CA ASP A 119 0.31 -20.69 -14.19
C ASP A 119 -0.64 -20.46 -12.98
N PHE A 120 -0.63 -19.24 -12.43
CA PHE A 120 -1.43 -18.77 -11.29
C PHE A 120 -2.60 -17.85 -11.73
N PHE A 121 -2.72 -17.58 -13.04
CA PHE A 121 -3.51 -16.48 -13.61
C PHE A 121 -4.80 -16.92 -14.32
N SER A 122 -5.26 -18.15 -14.10
CA SER A 122 -6.43 -18.72 -14.81
C SER A 122 -7.78 -18.48 -14.12
N GLY A 123 -7.81 -17.73 -13.02
CA GLY A 123 -9.05 -17.36 -12.31
C GLY A 123 -9.38 -15.86 -12.41
N PRO A 124 -10.64 -15.45 -12.12
CA PRO A 124 -11.03 -14.03 -12.09
C PRO A 124 -10.38 -13.24 -10.95
N VAL A 125 -9.80 -13.92 -9.96
CA VAL A 125 -9.16 -13.35 -8.77
C VAL A 125 -7.80 -14.03 -8.57
N ALA A 126 -6.73 -13.23 -8.47
CA ALA A 126 -5.37 -13.76 -8.28
C ALA A 126 -4.98 -13.86 -6.79
N GLY A 127 -5.64 -13.13 -5.90
CA GLY A 127 -5.36 -13.14 -4.45
C GLY A 127 -5.46 -11.74 -3.87
N ASP A 128 -4.98 -11.59 -2.64
CA ASP A 128 -5.25 -10.41 -1.82
C ASP A 128 -4.00 -9.55 -1.69
N PRO A 129 -3.94 -8.38 -2.36
CA PRO A 129 -2.81 -7.49 -2.21
C PRO A 129 -2.77 -6.91 -0.80
N SER A 130 -1.58 -6.63 -0.31
CA SER A 130 -1.40 -5.77 0.84
C SER A 130 -1.44 -4.31 0.41
N ILE A 131 -2.29 -3.52 1.07
CA ILE A 131 -2.38 -2.07 0.94
C ILE A 131 -1.78 -1.44 2.20
N PHE A 132 -0.95 -0.42 1.99
CA PHE A 132 -0.31 0.31 3.09
C PHE A 132 -0.64 1.79 2.99
N LEU A 133 -1.11 2.38 4.08
CA LEU A 133 -1.23 3.83 4.24
C LEU A 133 -0.07 4.33 5.09
N GLU A 134 0.75 5.20 4.51
CA GLU A 134 1.85 5.86 5.21
C GLU A 134 1.49 7.32 5.44
N VAL A 135 1.51 7.74 6.71
CA VAL A 135 1.55 9.15 7.09
C VAL A 135 3.02 9.51 7.33
N ASN A 136 3.52 10.52 6.65
CA ASN A 136 4.88 10.98 6.78
C ASN A 136 4.94 12.50 6.74
N ASP A 137 5.02 13.11 7.92
CA ASP A 137 5.00 14.56 8.10
C ASP A 137 3.80 15.22 7.40
N HIS A 138 4.01 16.04 6.36
CA HIS A 138 2.95 16.67 5.58
C HIS A 138 2.34 15.78 4.49
N THR A 139 2.71 14.51 4.39
CA THR A 139 2.30 13.65 3.27
C THR A 139 1.55 12.42 3.73
N ILE A 140 0.55 12.02 2.94
CA ILE A 140 0.00 10.67 2.99
C ILE A 140 0.32 9.97 1.68
N ASN A 141 0.86 8.76 1.78
CA ASN A 141 1.18 7.89 0.67
C ASN A 141 0.39 6.59 0.79
N VAL A 142 -0.14 6.07 -0.32
CA VAL A 142 -0.74 4.74 -0.38
C VAL A 142 0.08 3.87 -1.30
N TYR A 143 0.45 2.70 -0.78
CA TYR A 143 1.22 1.70 -1.50
C TYR A 143 0.45 0.39 -1.63
N THR A 144 0.84 -0.42 -2.60
CA THR A 144 0.39 -1.81 -2.72
C THR A 144 1.55 -2.75 -3.05
N LYS A 145 1.48 -3.99 -2.55
CA LYS A 145 2.34 -5.10 -2.97
C LYS A 145 1.51 -6.38 -3.08
N MET A 146 1.92 -7.27 -3.97
CA MET A 146 1.35 -8.61 -4.09
C MET A 146 2.45 -9.60 -4.45
N PHE A 147 2.34 -10.81 -3.89
CA PHE A 147 3.16 -11.94 -4.30
C PHE A 147 2.72 -12.43 -5.68
N ILE A 148 3.58 -12.26 -6.68
CA ILE A 148 3.33 -12.71 -8.05
C ILE A 148 4.35 -13.81 -8.39
N PRO A 149 3.92 -15.08 -8.49
CA PRO A 149 4.82 -16.17 -8.82
C PRO A 149 5.39 -16.01 -10.24
N THR A 150 6.68 -16.29 -10.39
CA THR A 150 7.41 -16.26 -11.66
C THR A 150 7.87 -17.68 -12.05
N ARG A 151 8.05 -17.91 -13.34
CA ARG A 151 8.60 -19.16 -13.89
C ARG A 151 10.11 -19.21 -13.66
N THR A 152 10.77 -18.06 -13.74
CA THR A 152 12.21 -17.92 -13.50
C THR A 152 12.53 -17.48 -12.07
N GLU A 153 13.71 -17.89 -11.58
CA GLU A 153 14.26 -17.45 -10.30
C GLU A 153 14.69 -15.98 -10.38
N GLN A 154 14.31 -15.15 -9.40
CA GLN A 154 14.77 -13.76 -9.33
C GLN A 154 16.21 -13.63 -8.83
N ILE A 155 16.71 -14.66 -8.15
CA ILE A 155 18.10 -14.81 -7.71
C ILE A 155 18.60 -16.14 -8.32
N PRO A 156 19.53 -16.09 -9.29
CA PRO A 156 20.03 -17.31 -9.94
C PRO A 156 20.58 -18.33 -8.94
N GLY A 157 20.11 -19.57 -9.03
CA GLY A 157 20.48 -20.67 -8.14
C GLY A 157 19.66 -20.73 -6.83
N ASN A 158 18.69 -19.84 -6.65
CA ASN A 158 17.79 -19.85 -5.51
C ASN A 158 16.36 -20.17 -5.95
N LYS A 159 15.98 -21.44 -5.83
CA LYS A 159 14.64 -21.96 -6.17
C LYS A 159 13.50 -21.29 -5.41
N ASP A 160 13.78 -20.71 -4.24
CA ASP A 160 12.77 -20.05 -3.40
C ASP A 160 12.62 -18.56 -3.77
N SER A 161 13.28 -18.11 -4.85
CA SER A 161 13.18 -16.74 -5.36
C SER A 161 12.29 -16.62 -6.60
N ASN A 162 11.46 -17.62 -6.91
CA ASN A 162 10.58 -17.66 -8.09
C ASN A 162 9.31 -16.79 -7.92
N PHE A 163 9.47 -15.55 -7.45
CA PHE A 163 8.37 -14.61 -7.30
C PHE A 163 8.83 -13.15 -7.29
N ARG A 164 7.92 -12.24 -7.62
CA ARG A 164 8.03 -10.81 -7.32
C ARG A 164 7.11 -10.44 -6.17
N ASN A 165 7.57 -9.53 -5.32
CA ASN A 165 6.74 -8.89 -4.29
C ASN A 165 7.10 -7.40 -4.23
N ASP A 166 6.93 -6.74 -5.37
CA ASP A 166 7.29 -5.35 -5.55
C ASP A 166 6.28 -4.43 -4.85
N LEU A 167 6.80 -3.36 -4.24
CA LEU A 167 5.99 -2.31 -3.64
C LEU A 167 5.81 -1.17 -4.64
N PHE A 168 4.57 -0.75 -4.84
CA PHE A 168 4.20 0.33 -5.75
C PHE A 168 3.53 1.46 -4.99
N LEU A 169 3.96 2.70 -5.22
CA LEU A 169 3.21 3.89 -4.81
C LEU A 169 2.04 4.06 -5.79
N VAL A 170 0.81 4.08 -5.29
CA VAL A 170 -0.40 4.20 -6.13
C VAL A 170 -1.10 5.53 -5.97
N TRP A 171 -0.89 6.21 -4.84
CA TRP A 171 -1.46 7.51 -4.56
C TRP A 171 -0.62 8.28 -3.53
N THR A 172 -0.55 9.60 -3.67
CA THR A 172 0.15 10.49 -2.74
C THR A 172 -0.55 11.85 -2.68
N HIS A 173 -0.57 12.46 -1.49
CA HIS A 173 -1.05 13.82 -1.29
C HIS A 173 -0.26 14.54 -0.21
N ALA A 174 -0.04 15.84 -0.41
CA ALA A 174 0.62 16.73 0.55
C ALA A 174 -0.38 17.72 1.12
N TYR A 175 -0.30 17.96 2.44
CA TYR A 175 -1.22 18.77 3.25
C TYR A 175 -0.54 20.04 3.79
#